data_AF-A0A2V9KIM3-F1
#
_entry.id   AF-A0A2V9KIM3-F1
#
_cell.length_a   1.000
_cell.length_b   1.000
_cell.length_c   1.000
_cell.angle_alpha   90.00
_cell.angle_beta   90.00
_cell.angle_gamma   90.00
#
_symmetry.space_group_name_H-M   'P 1'
#
loop_
_entity.id
_entity.type
_entity.pdbx_description
1 polymer ?
#
loop_
_entity_poly.entity_id
_entity_poly.type
_entity_poly.pdbx_seq_one_letter_code
_entity_poly.pdbx_strand_id
1 'polypeptide(L)'
;MDHAPGLLEKLLKRAQDHLTTNSPHLFDFWKDNWFSADDWSRAFRPPPAEPRIRVFALLGVANEQEAAYYSHATNTIIFFNTSYYGQLKSWVLGAVGRILASEFGIHSIHGACVEKAGKGVLYIAPTGTGKSTSSYGLMTYPKTRFHSDDWVYVRYTYQTRDGKRVFLLSAHGSEGSQAHGYQVYRWVEGHHTDKQARLMGMTLDNRPLALSLADLDLTQPIEAYAYTSEKLFYLRTNLVENYPLAAFEIASSKEENVPDVSDRFLEQKREVVQNVVLDIAEAGIQGAFSSLPGHGSHAPVFRNLSTSELRRAMARLIAFDNARSMLDMSQVLPAERCYTNPMEPVKLAAVMLLKRNKHDPTVLAELPIEAFMERLLVGETPDGKRETAYNAYRAVDDLAERALIDSLEKQAAPSRPLYHLFGAASRPASLDEEFELFRVMHQAARCYDLNTTLEGDPAVRSKREAVERTMALIARTLDEEPRGISLSLDDYRSYVEPYLLGAVR
;
A
#
# COMPACT_ATOMS: atom_id res chain seq x y z
N MET A 1 7.37 0.12 35.94
CA MET A 1 7.10 1.49 36.39
C MET A 1 7.16 2.39 35.18
N ASP A 2 6.10 3.17 35.01
CA ASP A 2 5.86 4.29 34.08
C ASP A 2 6.32 4.16 32.63
N HIS A 3 5.51 3.52 31.77
CA HIS A 3 5.33 3.92 30.37
C HIS A 3 4.10 3.24 29.72
N ALA A 4 2.90 3.81 29.88
CA ALA A 4 1.80 3.73 28.90
C ALA A 4 0.64 4.60 29.39
N PRO A 5 0.29 5.70 28.69
CA PRO A 5 -0.54 5.57 27.47
C PRO A 5 -0.16 6.56 26.33
N GLY A 6 -0.58 6.24 25.10
CA GLY A 6 -0.35 7.07 23.90
C GLY A 6 0.35 6.31 22.77
N LEU A 7 -0.08 5.07 22.50
CA LEU A 7 0.65 4.16 21.61
C LEU A 7 0.45 4.54 20.14
N LEU A 8 -0.77 4.79 19.65
CA LEU A 8 -0.93 5.16 18.25
C LEU A 8 -0.43 6.58 17.91
N GLU A 9 -0.42 7.48 18.90
CA GLU A 9 0.27 8.78 18.86
C GLU A 9 1.80 8.68 18.94
N LYS A 10 2.34 7.52 19.30
CA LYS A 10 3.76 7.19 19.10
C LYS A 10 4.00 6.57 17.72
N LEU A 11 2.99 5.92 17.14
CA LEU A 11 3.13 4.99 16.00
C LEU A 11 2.99 5.66 14.63
N LEU A 12 2.10 6.64 14.47
CA LEU A 12 2.06 7.44 13.22
C LEU A 12 3.10 8.57 13.20
N LYS A 13 3.90 8.66 14.26
CA LYS A 13 4.54 9.90 14.71
C LYS A 13 6.00 10.10 14.31
N ARG A 14 6.70 9.14 13.71
CA ARG A 14 8.19 9.19 13.71
C ARG A 14 8.89 8.79 12.42
N ALA A 15 8.32 9.21 11.30
CA ALA A 15 9.07 9.96 10.31
C ALA A 15 9.25 11.44 10.75
N GLN A 16 8.32 11.98 11.54
CA GLN A 16 7.66 13.27 11.27
C GLN A 16 8.31 14.59 11.68
N ASP A 17 9.39 14.66 12.47
CA ASP A 17 9.90 15.97 12.96
C ASP A 17 11.39 16.23 12.70
N HIS A 18 12.12 15.31 12.10
CA HIS A 18 13.59 15.36 12.11
C HIS A 18 14.20 15.03 10.75
N LEU A 19 13.60 15.56 9.68
CA LEU A 19 14.35 15.78 8.45
C LEU A 19 15.26 16.99 8.66
N THR A 20 16.54 16.73 8.91
CA THR A 20 17.59 17.75 8.84
C THR A 20 18.11 17.80 7.42
N THR A 21 17.78 18.85 6.69
CA THR A 21 18.21 18.99 5.29
C THR A 21 18.59 20.42 4.94
N ASN A 22 19.55 20.57 4.03
CA ASN A 22 19.86 21.83 3.35
C ASN A 22 19.23 21.92 1.96
N SER A 23 18.33 20.99 1.60
CA SER A 23 17.56 21.02 0.36
C SER A 23 16.16 21.62 0.60
N PRO A 24 15.87 22.84 0.10
CA PRO A 24 14.53 23.41 0.16
C PRO A 24 13.47 22.51 -0.51
N HIS A 25 13.83 21.87 -1.62
CA HIS A 25 12.97 20.96 -2.38
C HIS A 25 12.47 19.77 -1.53
N LEU A 26 13.40 18.94 -1.04
CA LEU A 26 13.07 17.82 -0.13
C LEU A 26 12.23 18.25 1.09
N PHE A 27 12.58 19.37 1.72
CA PHE A 27 11.82 19.88 2.86
C PHE A 27 10.39 20.30 2.47
N ASP A 28 10.22 20.85 1.28
CA ASP A 28 8.91 21.30 0.82
C ASP A 28 7.96 20.15 0.49
N PHE A 29 8.43 19.07 -0.13
CA PHE A 29 7.65 17.85 -0.32
C PHE A 29 7.35 17.13 1.02
N TRP A 30 8.32 17.13 1.93
CA TRP A 30 8.18 16.51 3.24
C TRP A 30 6.99 17.05 4.05
N LYS A 31 6.84 18.38 4.13
CA LYS A 31 5.75 19.01 4.91
C LYS A 31 4.35 18.63 4.42
N ASP A 32 4.21 18.31 3.13
CA ASP A 32 2.92 17.95 2.53
C ASP A 32 2.57 16.50 2.83
N ASN A 33 3.55 15.60 2.72
CA ASN A 33 3.35 14.16 2.84
C ASN A 33 3.15 13.70 4.30
N TRP A 34 3.72 14.44 5.27
CA TRP A 34 3.76 14.04 6.68
C TRP A 34 3.02 15.02 7.59
N PHE A 35 2.43 14.55 8.70
CA PHE A 35 1.83 15.41 9.72
C PHE A 35 2.92 16.11 10.55
N SER A 36 2.82 17.41 10.76
CA SER A 36 3.68 18.09 11.74
C SER A 36 3.29 17.72 13.18
N ALA A 37 4.18 17.90 14.15
CA ALA A 37 3.83 17.77 15.56
C ALA A 37 2.60 18.62 15.96
N ASP A 38 2.46 19.81 15.39
CA ASP A 38 1.33 20.70 15.66
C ASP A 38 0.04 20.23 14.99
N ASP A 39 0.10 19.77 13.72
CA ASP A 39 -1.03 19.13 13.04
C ASP A 39 -1.54 17.94 13.85
N TRP A 40 -0.60 17.11 14.32
CA TRP A 40 -0.88 15.93 15.11
C TRP A 40 -1.50 16.28 16.46
N SER A 41 -0.91 17.23 17.21
CA SER A 41 -1.39 17.63 18.54
C SER A 41 -2.76 18.32 18.51
N ARG A 42 -3.15 18.89 17.36
CA ARG A 42 -4.49 19.48 17.18
C ARG A 42 -5.56 18.41 16.97
N ALA A 43 -5.22 17.33 16.29
CA ALA A 43 -6.16 16.25 15.97
C ALA A 43 -6.17 15.12 17.02
N PHE A 44 -5.03 14.90 17.70
CA PHE A 44 -4.76 13.79 18.61
C PHE A 44 -3.97 14.31 19.84
N ARG A 45 -3.37 13.45 20.68
CA ARG A 45 -2.56 13.92 21.83
C ARG A 45 -1.16 14.37 21.42
N PRO A 46 -0.54 15.23 22.25
CA PRO A 46 0.82 15.69 22.06
C PRO A 46 1.81 14.54 21.93
N PRO A 47 2.67 14.61 20.93
CA PRO A 47 3.46 13.46 20.57
C PRO A 47 4.83 13.50 21.34
N PRO A 48 5.45 12.38 21.77
CA PRO A 48 6.62 12.44 22.68
C PRO A 48 7.86 13.17 22.14
N ALA A 49 8.62 13.83 23.02
CA ALA A 49 9.65 14.83 22.69
C ALA A 49 10.81 14.37 21.78
N GLU A 50 11.53 13.28 22.10
CA GLU A 50 12.72 12.87 21.33
C GLU A 50 12.39 11.95 20.16
N PRO A 51 12.84 12.15 18.91
CA PRO A 51 12.47 11.32 17.75
C PRO A 51 12.91 9.85 17.86
N ARG A 52 12.19 8.91 17.23
CA ARG A 52 12.56 7.48 17.13
C ARG A 52 13.44 7.21 15.92
N ILE A 53 13.23 7.94 14.83
CA ILE A 53 14.05 7.89 13.62
C ILE A 53 14.60 9.29 13.38
N ARG A 54 15.90 9.37 13.07
CA ARG A 54 16.57 10.62 12.69
C ARG A 54 16.88 10.57 11.20
N VAL A 55 16.57 11.64 10.47
CA VAL A 55 16.76 11.69 9.02
C VAL A 55 17.64 12.88 8.66
N PHE A 56 18.79 12.62 8.05
CA PHE A 56 19.65 13.67 7.52
C PHE A 56 19.64 13.55 6.00
N ALA A 57 19.34 14.63 5.27
CA ALA A 57 19.44 14.66 3.82
C ALA A 57 20.29 15.86 3.40
N LEU A 58 21.54 15.61 3.06
CA LEU A 58 22.56 16.63 2.90
C LEU A 58 23.04 16.69 1.45
N LEU A 59 22.89 17.86 0.82
CA LEU A 59 23.42 18.16 -0.50
C LEU A 59 24.77 18.88 -0.40
N GLY A 60 25.62 18.70 -1.41
CA GLY A 60 26.92 19.37 -1.51
C GLY A 60 27.98 18.84 -0.54
N VAL A 61 27.83 17.60 -0.04
CA VAL A 61 28.82 16.99 0.83
C VAL A 61 30.01 16.54 -0.02
N ALA A 62 31.17 17.16 0.21
CA ALA A 62 32.38 16.89 -0.55
C ALA A 62 32.84 15.44 -0.37
N ASN A 63 33.31 14.83 -1.46
CA ASN A 63 33.80 13.44 -1.53
C ASN A 63 32.77 12.34 -1.29
N GLU A 64 31.49 12.67 -1.10
CA GLU A 64 30.40 11.70 -1.07
C GLU A 64 29.71 11.62 -2.44
N GLN A 65 29.36 10.42 -2.88
CA GLN A 65 28.48 10.24 -4.04
C GLN A 65 27.01 10.34 -3.62
N GLU A 66 26.10 10.25 -4.59
CA GLU A 66 24.69 9.99 -4.29
C GLU A 66 24.57 8.66 -3.53
N ALA A 67 24.23 8.74 -2.25
CA ALA A 67 24.21 7.59 -1.37
C ALA A 67 23.16 7.73 -0.26
N ALA A 68 22.70 6.60 0.25
CA ALA A 68 21.80 6.53 1.40
C ALA A 68 22.26 5.41 2.35
N TYR A 69 22.26 5.70 3.66
CA TYR A 69 22.67 4.77 4.70
C TYR A 69 21.62 4.73 5.80
N TYR A 70 21.41 3.55 6.40
CA TYR A 70 20.55 3.37 7.56
C TYR A 70 21.29 2.59 8.65
N SER A 71 21.22 3.07 9.89
CA SER A 71 21.78 2.40 11.07
C SER A 71 20.66 1.84 11.94
N HIS A 72 20.60 0.50 12.08
CA HIS A 72 19.68 -0.17 13.00
C HIS A 72 19.93 0.20 14.47
N ALA A 73 21.20 0.39 14.84
CA ALA A 73 21.59 0.65 16.22
C ALA A 73 21.08 2.01 16.73
N THR A 74 21.00 3.00 15.84
CA THR A 74 20.61 4.37 16.18
C THR A 74 19.32 4.83 15.51
N ASN A 75 18.67 3.97 14.72
CA ASN A 75 17.53 4.28 13.87
C ASN A 75 17.74 5.59 13.09
N THR A 76 18.91 5.75 12.47
CA THR A 76 19.29 6.98 11.76
C THR A 76 19.45 6.70 10.27
N ILE A 77 18.83 7.53 9.44
CA ILE A 77 18.97 7.52 7.98
C ILE A 77 19.77 8.75 7.57
N ILE A 78 20.75 8.58 6.68
CA ILE A 78 21.54 9.66 6.11
C ILE A 78 21.54 9.54 4.59
N PHE A 79 21.12 10.59 3.89
CA PHE A 79 21.20 10.75 2.44
C PHE A 79 22.28 11.77 2.12
N PHE A 80 23.14 11.44 1.15
CA PHE A 80 24.14 12.33 0.59
C PHE A 80 23.83 12.61 -0.87
N ASN A 81 23.87 13.89 -1.24
CA ASN A 81 23.87 14.41 -2.60
C ASN A 81 22.69 14.00 -3.50
N THR A 82 21.61 13.44 -2.94
CA THR A 82 20.36 13.12 -3.64
C THR A 82 19.25 14.09 -3.23
N SER A 83 18.51 14.61 -4.21
CA SER A 83 17.30 15.42 -4.00
C SER A 83 16.02 14.68 -4.39
N TYR A 84 16.08 13.38 -4.63
CA TYR A 84 14.93 12.61 -5.04
C TYR A 84 14.01 12.29 -3.85
N TYR A 85 12.84 12.95 -3.80
CA TYR A 85 11.92 12.80 -2.67
C TYR A 85 11.40 11.38 -2.51
N GLY A 86 11.15 10.67 -3.61
CA GLY A 86 10.67 9.28 -3.57
C GLY A 86 11.61 8.35 -2.80
N GLN A 87 12.93 8.48 -2.97
CA GLN A 87 13.91 7.71 -2.20
C GLN A 87 13.84 8.04 -0.70
N LEU A 88 13.79 9.34 -0.36
CA LEU A 88 13.69 9.80 1.01
C LEU A 88 12.44 9.23 1.70
N LYS A 89 11.28 9.37 1.06
CA LYS A 89 9.99 8.88 1.54
C LYS A 89 10.03 7.38 1.83
N SER A 90 10.45 6.58 0.84
CA SER A 90 10.37 5.13 0.94
C SER A 90 11.34 4.54 1.96
N TRP A 91 12.54 5.10 2.11
CA TRP A 91 13.50 4.68 3.15
C TRP A 91 12.98 4.98 4.56
N VAL A 92 12.33 6.13 4.74
CA VAL A 92 11.72 6.49 6.01
C VAL A 92 10.56 5.56 6.34
N LEU A 93 9.68 5.26 5.38
CA LEU A 93 8.60 4.27 5.55
C LEU A 93 9.14 2.87 5.89
N GLY A 94 10.23 2.44 5.25
CA GLY A 94 10.90 1.17 5.56
C GLY A 94 11.44 1.12 6.99
N ALA A 95 12.14 2.16 7.43
CA ALA A 95 12.65 2.25 8.80
C ALA A 95 11.54 2.31 9.86
N VAL A 96 10.44 3.04 9.57
CA VAL A 96 9.23 3.04 10.42
C VAL A 96 8.65 1.63 10.47
N GLY A 97 8.52 0.96 9.33
CA GLY A 97 7.96 -0.39 9.21
C GLY A 97 8.67 -1.41 10.09
N ARG A 98 10.01 -1.37 10.13
CA ARG A 98 10.81 -2.25 11.00
C ARG A 98 10.47 -2.08 12.49
N ILE A 99 10.38 -0.83 12.96
CA ILE A 99 10.02 -0.53 14.35
C ILE A 99 8.58 -0.99 14.62
N LEU A 100 7.67 -0.74 13.69
CA LEU A 100 6.27 -1.15 13.77
C LEU A 100 6.12 -2.67 13.89
N ALA A 101 6.85 -3.45 13.10
CA ALA A 101 6.81 -4.91 13.15
C ALA A 101 7.45 -5.44 14.44
N SER A 102 8.69 -5.05 14.72
CA SER A 102 9.49 -5.59 15.83
C SER A 102 8.95 -5.23 17.21
N GLU A 103 8.40 -4.03 17.40
CA GLU A 103 7.94 -3.58 18.71
C GLU A 103 6.42 -3.69 18.90
N PHE A 104 5.64 -3.63 17.81
CA PHE A 104 4.18 -3.48 17.90
C PHE A 104 3.38 -4.51 17.10
N GLY A 105 4.04 -5.35 16.29
CA GLY A 105 3.34 -6.33 15.45
C GLY A 105 2.49 -5.70 14.35
N ILE A 106 2.81 -4.46 13.98
CA ILE A 106 2.11 -3.72 12.94
C ILE A 106 2.84 -3.95 11.61
N HIS A 107 2.10 -4.44 10.63
CA HIS A 107 2.65 -4.81 9.33
C HIS A 107 2.68 -3.61 8.39
N SER A 108 3.87 -3.28 7.91
CA SER A 108 4.13 -2.21 6.95
C SER A 108 4.22 -2.80 5.56
N ILE A 109 3.33 -2.40 4.65
CA ILE A 109 3.20 -3.05 3.34
C ILE A 109 3.25 -2.01 2.24
N HIS A 110 4.14 -2.22 1.27
CA HIS A 110 4.14 -1.51 0.00
C HIS A 110 2.99 -2.05 -0.87
N GLY A 111 1.82 -1.44 -0.72
CA GLY A 111 0.58 -1.89 -1.32
C GLY A 111 -0.46 -0.78 -1.37
N ALA A 112 -1.52 -1.01 -2.14
CA ALA A 112 -2.65 -0.09 -2.26
C ALA A 112 -3.87 -0.67 -1.58
N CYS A 113 -4.71 0.16 -0.98
CA CYS A 113 -5.94 -0.26 -0.33
C CYS A 113 -7.12 0.59 -0.79
N VAL A 114 -8.25 -0.08 -1.05
CA VAL A 114 -9.53 0.54 -1.39
C VAL A 114 -10.64 -0.17 -0.61
N GLU A 115 -11.59 0.59 -0.11
CA GLU A 115 -12.81 0.05 0.49
C GLU A 115 -13.91 -0.06 -0.57
N LYS A 116 -14.67 -1.15 -0.55
CA LYS A 116 -15.99 -1.27 -1.18
C LYS A 116 -17.00 -1.81 -0.19
N ALA A 117 -18.06 -1.05 0.07
CA ALA A 117 -19.17 -1.44 0.93
C ALA A 117 -18.73 -1.99 2.30
N GLY A 118 -17.80 -1.32 2.98
CA GLY A 118 -17.27 -1.73 4.28
C GLY A 118 -16.15 -2.79 4.23
N LYS A 119 -15.81 -3.30 3.05
CA LYS A 119 -14.76 -4.32 2.87
C LYS A 119 -13.53 -3.72 2.19
N GLY A 120 -12.38 -3.81 2.85
CA GLY A 120 -11.09 -3.42 2.28
C GLY A 120 -10.51 -4.52 1.39
N VAL A 121 -9.96 -4.12 0.25
CA VAL A 121 -9.07 -4.94 -0.58
C VAL A 121 -7.67 -4.33 -0.57
N LEU A 122 -6.67 -5.14 -0.25
CA LEU A 122 -5.26 -4.80 -0.29
C LEU A 122 -4.62 -5.38 -1.56
N TYR A 123 -3.99 -4.53 -2.37
CA TYR A 123 -3.22 -4.93 -3.55
C TYR A 123 -1.73 -4.91 -3.23
N ILE A 124 -1.05 -6.03 -3.45
CA ILE A 124 0.41 -6.16 -3.38
C ILE A 124 0.90 -6.56 -4.77
N ALA A 125 1.89 -5.85 -5.29
CA ALA A 125 2.14 -5.84 -6.72
C ALA A 125 3.58 -5.46 -7.05
N PRO A 126 4.30 -6.26 -7.87
CA PRO A 126 5.50 -5.80 -8.54
C PRO A 126 5.22 -4.59 -9.45
N THR A 127 6.27 -3.85 -9.81
CA THR A 127 6.12 -2.69 -10.69
C THR A 127 5.48 -3.09 -12.04
N GLY A 128 4.52 -2.29 -12.50
CA GLY A 128 3.91 -2.46 -13.83
C GLY A 128 2.81 -3.54 -13.94
N THR A 129 2.44 -4.22 -12.86
CA THR A 129 1.40 -5.28 -12.87
C THR A 129 -0.03 -4.76 -12.68
N GLY A 130 -0.22 -3.46 -12.48
CA GLY A 130 -1.54 -2.82 -12.50
C GLY A 130 -2.09 -2.32 -11.16
N LYS A 131 -1.27 -2.20 -10.10
CA LYS A 131 -1.69 -1.70 -8.77
C LYS A 131 -2.57 -0.45 -8.83
N SER A 132 -2.03 0.65 -9.34
CA SER A 132 -2.79 1.91 -9.42
C SER A 132 -4.02 1.79 -10.34
N THR A 133 -3.90 1.10 -11.48
CA THR A 133 -5.07 0.85 -12.35
C THR A 133 -6.20 0.14 -11.60
N SER A 134 -5.88 -0.84 -10.75
CA SER A 134 -6.87 -1.53 -9.91
C SER A 134 -7.40 -0.65 -8.77
N SER A 135 -6.55 0.14 -8.10
CA SER A 135 -6.97 1.07 -7.06
C SER A 135 -8.00 2.07 -7.58
N TYR A 136 -7.64 2.80 -8.63
CA TYR A 136 -8.48 3.87 -9.18
C TYR A 136 -9.63 3.34 -10.03
N GLY A 137 -9.44 2.22 -10.73
CA GLY A 137 -10.52 1.55 -11.46
C GLY A 137 -11.63 1.07 -10.53
N LEU A 138 -11.30 0.55 -9.34
CA LEU A 138 -12.34 0.16 -8.38
C LEU A 138 -13.14 1.38 -7.87
N MET A 139 -12.54 2.57 -7.84
CA MET A 139 -13.23 3.83 -7.50
C MET A 139 -14.29 4.25 -8.53
N THR A 140 -14.49 3.55 -9.65
CA THR A 140 -15.65 3.80 -10.51
C THR A 140 -16.92 3.10 -9.99
N TYR A 141 -16.78 2.18 -9.03
CA TYR A 141 -17.91 1.46 -8.43
C TYR A 141 -18.56 2.27 -7.29
N PRO A 142 -19.89 2.12 -7.07
CA PRO A 142 -20.57 2.78 -5.96
C PRO A 142 -20.09 2.25 -4.61
N LYS A 143 -20.30 3.06 -3.56
CA LYS A 143 -19.94 2.71 -2.16
C LYS A 143 -18.46 2.35 -2.00
N THR A 144 -17.59 3.05 -2.70
CA THR A 144 -16.13 2.88 -2.57
C THR A 144 -15.49 4.09 -1.92
N ARG A 145 -14.45 3.83 -1.14
CA ARG A 145 -13.62 4.85 -0.48
C ARG A 145 -12.14 4.59 -0.76
N PHE A 146 -11.45 5.62 -1.22
CA PHE A 146 -10.01 5.57 -1.47
C PHE A 146 -9.28 5.61 -0.13
N HIS A 147 -8.42 4.62 0.13
CA HIS A 147 -7.65 4.55 1.36
C HIS A 147 -6.16 4.86 1.11
N SER A 148 -5.49 4.16 0.20
CA SER A 148 -4.09 4.44 -0.14
C SER A 148 -3.68 3.80 -1.47
N ASP A 149 -2.68 4.35 -2.17
CA ASP A 149 -2.15 3.77 -3.42
C ASP A 149 -0.73 3.18 -3.31
N ASP A 150 0.03 3.55 -2.28
CA ASP A 150 1.45 3.20 -2.21
C ASP A 150 1.82 2.40 -0.97
N TRP A 151 1.35 2.79 0.21
CA TRP A 151 1.74 2.15 1.47
C TRP A 151 0.55 2.00 2.43
N VAL A 152 0.58 0.93 3.24
CA VAL A 152 -0.47 0.59 4.21
C VAL A 152 0.15 0.08 5.50
N TYR A 153 -0.44 0.45 6.63
CA TYR A 153 -0.18 -0.21 7.91
C TYR A 153 -1.33 -1.14 8.28
N VAL A 154 -1.04 -2.39 8.63
CA VAL A 154 -2.05 -3.39 8.99
C VAL A 154 -1.87 -3.85 10.43
N ARG A 155 -2.98 -3.93 11.15
CA ARG A 155 -3.06 -4.49 12.51
C ARG A 155 -3.87 -5.77 12.49
N TYR A 156 -3.37 -6.81 13.14
CA TYR A 156 -4.11 -8.05 13.32
C TYR A 156 -4.67 -8.14 14.73
N THR A 157 -5.97 -8.39 14.81
CA THR A 157 -6.73 -8.30 16.05
C THR A 157 -7.36 -9.63 16.42
N TYR A 158 -7.30 -9.93 17.71
CA TYR A 158 -8.09 -10.99 18.35
C TYR A 158 -9.42 -10.41 18.85
N GLN A 159 -10.43 -11.26 18.95
CA GLN A 159 -11.64 -10.93 19.69
C GLN A 159 -11.44 -11.25 21.16
N THR A 160 -11.81 -10.33 22.04
CA THR A 160 -11.98 -10.62 23.47
C THR A 160 -13.35 -11.25 23.71
N ARG A 161 -13.52 -11.97 24.82
CA ARG A 161 -14.80 -12.59 25.19
C ARG A 161 -15.93 -11.58 25.43
N ASP A 162 -15.60 -10.33 25.74
CA ASP A 162 -16.55 -9.22 25.83
C ASP A 162 -16.82 -8.52 24.47
N GLY A 163 -16.29 -9.07 23.38
CA GLY A 163 -16.61 -8.68 22.00
C GLY A 163 -15.73 -7.58 21.40
N LYS A 164 -14.74 -7.06 22.12
CA LYS A 164 -13.81 -6.03 21.60
C LYS A 164 -12.79 -6.65 20.66
N ARG A 165 -12.28 -5.83 19.73
CA ARG A 165 -11.13 -6.17 18.89
C ARG A 165 -9.85 -5.55 19.46
N VAL A 166 -8.83 -6.38 19.65
CA VAL A 166 -7.55 -5.98 20.26
C VAL A 166 -6.39 -6.55 19.45
N PHE A 167 -5.40 -5.73 19.10
CA PHE A 167 -4.11 -6.22 18.62
C PHE A 167 -3.14 -6.29 19.80
N LEU A 168 -2.29 -7.31 19.81
CA LEU A 168 -1.38 -7.58 20.92
C LEU A 168 -0.02 -6.93 20.67
N LEU A 169 0.60 -6.44 21.74
CA LEU A 169 1.91 -5.77 21.72
C LEU A 169 2.97 -6.64 22.38
N SER A 170 2.61 -7.28 23.49
CA SER A 170 3.49 -8.20 24.20
C SER A 170 2.70 -9.28 24.92
N ALA A 171 3.39 -10.38 25.18
CA ALA A 171 2.90 -11.51 25.94
C ALA A 171 3.97 -11.98 26.94
N HIS A 172 3.53 -12.37 28.13
CA HIS A 172 4.36 -12.93 29.19
C HIS A 172 3.68 -14.19 29.73
N GLY A 173 4.29 -15.35 29.48
CA GLY A 173 3.81 -16.64 29.94
C GLY A 173 4.02 -16.84 31.44
N SER A 174 3.23 -17.73 32.02
CA SER A 174 3.31 -18.16 33.42
C SER A 174 4.63 -18.88 33.71
N GLU A 175 5.18 -19.56 32.71
CA GLU A 175 6.50 -20.22 32.72
C GLU A 175 7.68 -19.25 32.49
N GLY A 176 7.40 -17.96 32.31
CA GLY A 176 8.41 -16.92 32.16
C GLY A 176 8.84 -16.62 30.73
N SER A 177 8.28 -17.31 29.73
CA SER A 177 8.51 -16.96 28.32
C SER A 177 7.92 -15.59 27.98
N GLN A 178 8.47 -14.94 26.95
CA GLN A 178 8.04 -13.60 26.55
C GLN A 178 8.04 -13.48 25.02
N ALA A 179 7.11 -12.68 24.50
CA ALA A 179 7.06 -12.30 23.10
C ALA A 179 6.64 -10.83 22.96
N HIS A 180 7.15 -10.17 21.92
CA HIS A 180 6.89 -8.76 21.64
C HIS A 180 6.70 -8.54 20.15
N GLY A 181 5.95 -7.49 19.80
CA GLY A 181 5.68 -7.12 18.42
C GLY A 181 5.11 -8.28 17.59
N TYR A 182 5.69 -8.57 16.42
CA TYR A 182 5.24 -9.64 15.54
C TYR A 182 5.27 -11.04 16.18
N GLN A 183 6.14 -11.26 17.18
CA GLN A 183 6.34 -12.59 17.78
C GLN A 183 5.12 -13.05 18.59
N VAL A 184 4.27 -12.12 19.02
CA VAL A 184 3.11 -12.42 19.86
C VAL A 184 2.13 -13.38 19.19
N TYR A 185 1.99 -13.32 17.87
CA TYR A 185 1.03 -14.13 17.13
C TYR A 185 1.39 -15.62 17.21
N ARG A 186 2.62 -15.98 16.83
CA ARG A 186 3.15 -17.35 16.99
C ARG A 186 3.19 -17.78 18.46
N TRP A 187 3.49 -16.85 19.36
CA TRP A 187 3.52 -17.14 20.79
C TRP A 187 2.15 -17.56 21.32
N VAL A 188 1.08 -16.84 20.96
CA VAL A 188 -0.31 -17.17 21.36
C VAL A 188 -0.72 -18.56 20.87
N GLU A 189 -0.36 -18.93 19.63
CA GLU A 189 -0.63 -20.27 19.09
C GLU A 189 0.05 -21.36 19.95
N GLY A 190 1.31 -21.16 20.33
CA GLY A 190 2.08 -22.09 21.15
C GLY A 190 1.63 -22.18 22.62
N HIS A 191 0.97 -21.14 23.14
CA HIS A 191 0.63 -21.03 24.56
C HIS A 191 -0.88 -20.94 24.82
N HIS A 192 -1.73 -21.34 23.86
CA HIS A 192 -3.20 -21.25 23.95
C HIS A 192 -3.83 -21.89 25.21
N THR A 193 -3.12 -22.78 25.89
CA THR A 193 -3.50 -23.40 27.17
C THR A 193 -3.12 -22.59 28.41
N ASP A 194 -2.15 -21.68 28.34
CA ASP A 194 -1.73 -20.84 29.47
C ASP A 194 -2.72 -19.69 29.70
N LYS A 195 -3.81 -20.00 30.38
CA LYS A 195 -4.88 -19.04 30.66
C LYS A 195 -4.45 -17.84 31.51
N GLN A 196 -3.34 -17.95 32.25
CA GLN A 196 -2.85 -16.90 33.15
C GLN A 196 -1.77 -16.02 32.51
N ALA A 197 -1.33 -16.34 31.28
CA ALA A 197 -0.42 -15.50 30.53
C ALA A 197 -0.92 -14.07 30.46
N ARG A 198 -0.03 -13.11 30.79
CA ARG A 198 -0.34 -11.69 30.80
C ARG A 198 -0.05 -11.11 29.42
N LEU A 199 -1.02 -10.42 28.85
CA LEU A 199 -0.94 -9.77 27.56
C LEU A 199 -1.07 -8.27 27.73
N MET A 200 -0.32 -7.53 26.93
CA MET A 200 -0.59 -6.11 26.69
C MET A 200 -1.08 -5.97 25.27
N GLY A 201 -2.25 -5.37 25.10
CA GLY A 201 -2.85 -5.11 23.80
C GLY A 201 -3.37 -3.69 23.68
N MET A 202 -3.96 -3.41 22.53
CA MET A 202 -4.59 -2.15 22.24
C MET A 202 -5.84 -2.35 21.39
N THR A 203 -6.90 -1.62 21.73
CA THR A 203 -8.15 -1.60 20.97
C THR A 203 -8.01 -0.83 19.66
N LEU A 204 -8.97 -0.99 18.74
CA LEU A 204 -8.99 -0.24 17.47
C LEU A 204 -9.06 1.28 17.65
N ASP A 205 -9.70 1.76 18.73
CA ASP A 205 -9.74 3.17 19.13
C ASP A 205 -8.53 3.60 19.99
N ASN A 206 -7.48 2.77 20.03
CA ASN A 206 -6.16 3.06 20.59
C ASN A 206 -6.09 3.19 22.10
N ARG A 207 -6.98 2.48 22.81
CA ARG A 207 -6.91 2.36 24.26
C ARG A 207 -6.00 1.19 24.63
N PRO A 208 -4.96 1.40 25.46
CA PRO A 208 -4.18 0.30 26.02
C PRO A 208 -5.08 -0.60 26.85
N LEU A 209 -4.84 -1.91 26.77
CA LEU A 209 -5.61 -2.90 27.50
C LEU A 209 -4.68 -4.00 28.01
N ALA A 210 -4.59 -4.13 29.33
CA ALA A 210 -3.97 -5.29 29.96
C ALA A 210 -5.01 -6.42 30.01
N LEU A 211 -4.59 -7.61 29.59
CA LEU A 211 -5.44 -8.79 29.48
C LEU A 211 -4.71 -10.01 30.02
N SER A 212 -5.45 -11.06 30.34
CA SER A 212 -4.96 -12.42 30.37
C SER A 212 -5.27 -13.13 29.04
N LEU A 213 -4.56 -14.21 28.73
CA LEU A 213 -4.90 -15.02 27.55
C LEU A 213 -6.30 -15.65 27.64
N ALA A 214 -6.82 -15.86 28.85
CA ALA A 214 -8.19 -16.32 29.06
C ALA A 214 -9.25 -15.32 28.55
N ASP A 215 -8.94 -14.02 28.52
CA ASP A 215 -9.85 -12.98 28.07
C ASP A 215 -10.04 -12.96 26.55
N LEU A 216 -9.15 -13.62 25.79
CA LEU A 216 -9.30 -13.78 24.35
C LEU A 216 -10.25 -14.93 24.02
N ASP A 217 -11.09 -14.71 23.01
CA ASP A 217 -11.83 -15.77 22.34
C ASP A 217 -11.04 -16.28 21.13
N LEU A 218 -10.16 -17.25 21.38
CA LEU A 218 -9.32 -17.86 20.34
C LEU A 218 -10.11 -18.74 19.36
N THR A 219 -11.42 -18.92 19.55
CA THR A 219 -12.28 -19.62 18.58
C THR A 219 -12.73 -18.71 17.44
N GLN A 220 -12.64 -17.39 17.66
CA GLN A 220 -12.97 -16.39 16.65
C GLN A 220 -11.77 -16.15 15.74
N PRO A 221 -12.02 -15.86 14.44
CA PRO A 221 -10.94 -15.56 13.53
C PRO A 221 -10.22 -14.27 13.94
N ILE A 222 -8.92 -14.26 13.69
CA ILE A 222 -8.13 -13.04 13.65
C ILE A 222 -8.66 -12.16 12.52
N GLU A 223 -8.70 -10.85 12.72
CA GLU A 223 -9.11 -9.89 11.70
C GLU A 223 -8.02 -8.87 11.42
N ALA A 224 -7.84 -8.51 10.15
CA ALA A 224 -6.88 -7.52 9.70
C ALA A 224 -7.55 -6.16 9.46
N TYR A 225 -6.93 -5.09 9.96
CA TYR A 225 -7.40 -3.72 9.80
C TYR A 225 -6.29 -2.85 9.23
N ALA A 226 -6.55 -2.25 8.07
CA ALA A 226 -5.63 -1.35 7.38
C ALA A 226 -5.84 0.11 7.81
N TYR A 227 -4.74 0.86 7.86
CA TYR A 227 -4.65 2.28 8.22
C TYR A 227 -3.77 3.00 7.19
N THR A 228 -4.08 4.27 6.92
CA THR A 228 -3.30 5.08 5.98
C THR A 228 -1.93 5.43 6.57
N SER A 229 -0.92 5.47 5.70
CA SER A 229 0.48 5.72 6.07
C SER A 229 0.89 7.18 5.96
N GLU A 230 0.21 7.95 5.11
CA GLU A 230 0.60 9.26 4.62
C GLU A 230 -0.55 10.27 4.79
N LYS A 231 -0.22 11.55 4.91
CA LYS A 231 -1.19 12.66 4.95
C LYS A 231 -1.69 12.99 3.54
N LEU A 232 -0.75 13.20 2.63
CA LEU A 232 -0.95 13.40 1.19
C LEU A 232 -0.13 12.39 0.41
N PHE A 233 -0.58 11.97 -0.76
CA PHE A 233 0.04 10.88 -1.49
C PHE A 233 1.04 11.37 -2.53
N TYR A 234 2.25 10.82 -2.53
CA TYR A 234 3.25 11.08 -3.57
C TYR A 234 3.09 10.07 -4.72
N LEU A 235 2.43 10.48 -5.79
CA LEU A 235 1.90 9.59 -6.84
C LEU A 235 2.50 9.86 -8.22
N ARG A 236 2.41 8.88 -9.12
CA ARG A 236 2.85 9.05 -10.51
C ARG A 236 1.86 9.94 -11.27
N THR A 237 2.38 10.89 -12.04
CA THR A 237 1.54 11.77 -12.86
C THR A 237 0.89 11.03 -14.03
N ASN A 238 1.47 9.91 -14.48
CA ASN A 238 0.86 9.06 -15.52
C ASN A 238 -0.44 8.36 -15.08
N LEU A 239 -0.83 8.52 -13.81
CA LEU A 239 -2.16 8.18 -13.32
C LEU A 239 -3.27 8.76 -14.21
N VAL A 240 -3.05 9.94 -14.80
CA VAL A 240 -4.02 10.59 -15.70
C VAL A 240 -4.41 9.74 -16.91
N GLU A 241 -3.62 8.74 -17.29
CA GLU A 241 -3.98 7.82 -18.38
C GLU A 241 -5.18 6.94 -18.03
N ASN A 242 -5.35 6.59 -16.76
CA ASN A 242 -6.45 5.71 -16.30
C ASN A 242 -7.45 6.45 -15.41
N TYR A 243 -7.05 7.59 -14.85
CA TYR A 243 -7.89 8.42 -13.99
C TYR A 243 -7.67 9.92 -14.33
N PRO A 244 -8.19 10.38 -15.49
CA PRO A 244 -7.93 11.73 -16.00
C PRO A 244 -8.36 12.86 -15.06
N LEU A 245 -9.32 12.61 -14.16
CA LEU A 245 -9.76 13.56 -13.13
C LEU A 245 -8.63 14.00 -12.19
N ALA A 246 -7.61 13.16 -11.96
CA ALA A 246 -6.46 13.54 -11.15
C ALA A 246 -5.65 14.69 -11.78
N ALA A 247 -5.77 14.93 -13.09
CA ALA A 247 -5.03 15.98 -13.78
C ALA A 247 -5.29 17.37 -13.19
N PHE A 248 -6.51 17.64 -12.71
CA PHE A 248 -6.87 18.93 -12.13
C PHE A 248 -6.07 19.20 -10.85
N GLU A 249 -6.06 18.22 -9.93
CA GLU A 249 -5.32 18.34 -8.68
C GLU A 249 -3.81 18.27 -8.90
N ILE A 250 -3.33 17.45 -9.85
CA ILE A 250 -1.91 17.40 -10.21
C ILE A 250 -1.41 18.79 -10.65
N ALA A 251 -2.18 19.47 -11.50
CA ALA A 251 -1.78 20.76 -12.05
C ALA A 251 -1.85 21.92 -11.03
N SER A 252 -2.57 21.75 -9.92
CA SER A 252 -2.54 22.68 -8.76
C SER A 252 -1.54 22.27 -7.68
N SER A 253 -0.81 21.16 -7.87
CA SER A 253 0.06 20.57 -6.86
C SER A 253 1.54 20.61 -7.22
N LYS A 254 2.38 20.27 -6.26
CA LYS A 254 3.84 20.19 -6.43
C LYS A 254 4.19 19.01 -7.33
N GLU A 255 4.85 19.28 -8.45
CA GLU A 255 5.36 18.30 -9.40
C GLU A 255 6.86 18.04 -9.18
N GLU A 256 7.31 16.80 -9.37
CA GLU A 256 8.72 16.41 -9.40
C GLU A 256 9.01 15.61 -10.67
N ASN A 257 10.08 15.97 -11.37
CA ASN A 257 10.53 15.31 -12.61
C ASN A 257 9.51 15.28 -13.76
N VAL A 258 8.53 16.19 -13.79
CA VAL A 258 7.65 16.36 -14.96
C VAL A 258 8.42 17.09 -16.07
N PRO A 259 8.76 16.44 -17.19
CA PRO A 259 9.61 17.04 -18.20
C PRO A 259 8.81 17.93 -19.16
N ASP A 260 9.51 18.74 -19.94
CA ASP A 260 8.96 19.26 -21.19
C ASP A 260 8.93 18.18 -22.28
N VAL A 261 8.00 18.30 -23.23
CA VAL A 261 7.80 17.34 -24.32
C VAL A 261 8.08 17.95 -25.68
N SER A 262 8.71 17.16 -26.56
CA SER A 262 8.91 17.52 -27.96
C SER A 262 7.66 17.25 -28.81
N ASP A 263 7.56 17.89 -29.97
CA ASP A 263 6.48 17.62 -30.93
C ASP A 263 6.51 16.18 -31.45
N ARG A 264 7.71 15.59 -31.55
CA ARG A 264 7.89 14.17 -31.88
C ARG A 264 7.23 13.27 -30.84
N PHE A 265 7.35 13.58 -29.55
CA PHE A 265 6.70 12.82 -28.50
C PHE A 265 5.17 12.95 -28.56
N LEU A 266 4.68 14.17 -28.81
CA LEU A 266 3.24 14.42 -29.01
C LEU A 266 2.66 13.61 -30.18
N GLU A 267 3.40 13.53 -31.29
CA GLU A 267 3.04 12.70 -32.44
C GLU A 267 2.98 11.21 -32.06
N GLN A 268 4.02 10.72 -31.35
CA GLN A 268 4.12 9.32 -30.91
C GLN A 268 3.03 8.91 -29.91
N LYS A 269 2.58 9.84 -29.06
CA LYS A 269 1.56 9.58 -28.02
C LYS A 269 0.20 10.19 -28.35
N ARG A 270 -0.04 10.57 -29.61
CA ARG A 270 -1.24 11.31 -30.05
C ARG A 270 -2.53 10.69 -29.55
N GLU A 271 -2.71 9.39 -29.74
CA GLU A 271 -3.94 8.67 -29.36
C GLU A 271 -4.17 8.71 -27.85
N VAL A 272 -3.15 8.38 -27.05
CA VAL A 272 -3.23 8.39 -25.58
C VAL A 272 -3.57 9.79 -25.07
N VAL A 273 -2.83 10.81 -25.53
CA VAL A 273 -3.06 12.20 -25.13
C VAL A 273 -4.44 12.68 -25.55
N GLN A 274 -4.90 12.32 -26.75
CA GLN A 274 -6.23 12.69 -27.23
C GLN A 274 -7.33 12.06 -26.37
N ASN A 275 -7.19 10.80 -25.98
CA ASN A 275 -8.16 10.13 -25.11
C ASN A 275 -8.23 10.80 -23.74
N VAL A 276 -7.09 11.09 -23.11
CA VAL A 276 -7.05 11.81 -21.82
C VAL A 276 -7.73 13.18 -21.92
N VAL A 277 -7.47 13.92 -23.01
CA VAL A 277 -8.09 15.24 -23.23
C VAL A 277 -9.61 15.13 -23.43
N LEU A 278 -10.09 14.12 -24.15
CA LEU A 278 -11.51 13.86 -24.34
C LEU A 278 -12.19 13.50 -23.00
N ASP A 279 -11.57 12.63 -22.21
CA ASP A 279 -12.10 12.22 -20.91
C ASP A 279 -12.16 13.41 -19.92
N ILE A 280 -11.15 14.30 -19.93
CA ILE A 280 -11.17 15.54 -19.13
C ILE A 280 -12.31 16.47 -19.59
N ALA A 281 -12.52 16.60 -20.90
CA ALA A 281 -13.60 17.42 -21.43
C ALA A 281 -14.98 16.85 -21.05
N GLU A 282 -15.17 15.54 -21.16
CA GLU A 282 -16.40 14.85 -20.74
C GLU A 282 -16.66 15.04 -19.25
N ALA A 283 -15.64 14.86 -18.41
CA ALA A 283 -15.73 15.12 -16.97
C ALA A 283 -16.10 16.58 -16.64
N GLY A 284 -15.54 17.53 -17.39
CA GLY A 284 -15.88 18.95 -17.27
C GLY A 284 -17.32 19.27 -17.71
N ILE A 285 -17.85 18.56 -18.71
CA ILE A 285 -19.23 18.70 -19.20
C ILE A 285 -20.24 18.07 -18.25
N GLN A 286 -19.92 16.91 -17.64
CA GLN A 286 -20.78 16.20 -16.70
C GLN A 286 -20.93 16.89 -15.34
N GLY A 287 -20.32 18.07 -15.15
CA GLY A 287 -20.51 18.86 -13.93
C GLY A 287 -19.92 18.23 -12.66
N ALA A 288 -18.98 17.28 -12.80
CA ALA A 288 -18.32 16.61 -11.67
C ALA A 288 -17.64 17.59 -10.68
N PHE A 289 -17.44 18.84 -11.10
CA PHE A 289 -16.87 19.93 -10.31
C PHE A 289 -17.83 21.12 -10.04
N SER A 290 -19.11 21.05 -10.41
CA SER A 290 -20.02 22.21 -10.37
C SER A 290 -21.15 22.17 -9.34
N SER A 291 -21.20 21.21 -8.41
CA SER A 291 -22.32 21.12 -7.47
C SER A 291 -22.00 20.62 -6.05
N LEU A 292 -20.73 20.62 -5.62
CA LEU A 292 -20.37 20.32 -4.22
C LEU A 292 -20.06 21.61 -3.44
N PRO A 293 -20.80 21.94 -2.37
CA PRO A 293 -20.53 23.11 -1.54
C PRO A 293 -19.17 22.97 -0.83
N GLY A 294 -18.29 23.95 -0.99
CA GLY A 294 -17.01 24.04 -0.27
C GLY A 294 -15.76 23.65 -1.07
N HIS A 295 -15.91 23.16 -2.29
CA HIS A 295 -14.77 23.01 -3.21
C HIS A 295 -14.55 24.31 -3.98
N GLY A 296 -13.37 24.92 -3.82
CA GLY A 296 -12.93 25.97 -4.75
C GLY A 296 -12.98 25.41 -6.17
N SER A 297 -13.36 26.21 -7.16
CA SER A 297 -13.35 25.71 -8.54
C SER A 297 -11.90 25.36 -8.90
N HIS A 298 -11.55 24.07 -8.96
CA HIS A 298 -10.31 23.56 -9.59
C HIS A 298 -10.36 23.65 -11.12
N ALA A 299 -11.51 24.08 -11.64
CA ALA A 299 -11.76 24.25 -13.05
C ALA A 299 -10.97 25.36 -13.79
N PRO A 300 -10.34 26.40 -13.20
CA PRO A 300 -9.70 27.46 -13.99
C PRO A 300 -8.35 27.05 -14.60
N VAL A 301 -7.66 26.02 -14.08
CA VAL A 301 -6.30 25.66 -14.53
C VAL A 301 -6.26 25.27 -16.01
N PHE A 302 -7.26 24.51 -16.48
CA PHE A 302 -7.35 24.09 -17.88
C PHE A 302 -8.37 24.86 -18.72
N ARG A 303 -9.29 25.63 -18.10
CA ARG A 303 -10.36 26.36 -18.81
C ARG A 303 -9.85 27.37 -19.85
N ASN A 304 -8.67 27.94 -19.62
CA ASN A 304 -8.09 28.97 -20.48
C ASN A 304 -7.04 28.42 -21.46
N LEU A 305 -6.78 27.11 -21.46
CA LEU A 305 -5.83 26.50 -22.38
C LEU A 305 -6.49 26.21 -23.73
N SER A 306 -5.81 26.54 -24.81
CA SER A 306 -6.15 26.01 -26.14
C SER A 306 -6.02 24.48 -26.14
N THR A 307 -6.68 23.80 -27.09
CA THR A 307 -6.56 22.34 -27.24
C THR A 307 -5.11 21.89 -27.41
N SER A 308 -4.27 22.70 -28.06
CA SER A 308 -2.84 22.39 -28.23
C SER A 308 -2.07 22.48 -26.91
N GLU A 309 -2.35 23.51 -26.10
CA GLU A 309 -1.73 23.67 -24.79
C GLU A 309 -2.16 22.57 -23.82
N LEU A 310 -3.46 22.21 -23.83
CA LEU A 310 -3.97 21.12 -23.00
C LEU A 310 -3.35 19.77 -23.39
N ARG A 311 -3.23 19.47 -24.69
CA ARG A 311 -2.53 18.26 -25.16
C ARG A 311 -1.08 18.23 -24.68
N ARG A 312 -0.38 19.37 -24.75
CA ARG A 312 1.01 19.45 -24.27
C ARG A 312 1.09 19.25 -22.76
N ALA A 313 0.20 19.87 -21.98
CA ALA A 313 0.13 19.67 -20.55
C ALA A 313 -0.08 18.20 -20.19
N MET A 314 -1.07 17.53 -20.81
CA MET A 314 -1.33 16.11 -20.55
C MET A 314 -0.17 15.20 -20.98
N ALA A 315 0.48 15.53 -22.09
CA ALA A 315 1.65 14.80 -22.56
C ALA A 315 2.82 14.89 -21.57
N ARG A 316 3.05 16.04 -20.93
CA ARG A 316 4.09 16.21 -19.90
C ARG A 316 3.87 15.27 -18.72
N LEU A 317 2.62 15.11 -18.28
CA LEU A 317 2.27 14.23 -17.15
C LEU A 317 2.53 12.74 -17.42
N ILE A 318 2.58 12.31 -18.68
CA ILE A 318 2.80 10.91 -19.07
C ILE A 318 4.19 10.67 -19.70
N ALA A 319 5.02 11.70 -19.80
CA ALA A 319 6.27 11.65 -20.57
C ALA A 319 7.41 10.92 -19.86
N PHE A 320 7.37 10.84 -18.53
CA PHE A 320 8.38 10.16 -17.74
C PHE A 320 7.71 9.29 -16.68
N ASP A 321 8.06 8.00 -16.65
CA ASP A 321 7.42 7.01 -15.77
C ASP A 321 7.63 7.27 -14.27
N ASN A 322 8.62 8.08 -13.93
CA ASN A 322 8.90 8.52 -12.57
C ASN A 322 8.67 10.02 -12.36
N ALA A 323 7.88 10.67 -13.22
CA ALA A 323 7.27 11.96 -12.93
C ALA A 323 6.21 11.80 -11.84
N ARG A 324 6.22 12.71 -10.86
CA ARG A 324 5.49 12.58 -9.61
C ARG A 324 4.78 13.87 -9.24
N SER A 325 3.70 13.76 -8.48
CA SER A 325 3.02 14.90 -7.87
C SER A 325 2.52 14.54 -6.48
N MET A 326 2.45 15.54 -5.59
CA MET A 326 1.75 15.43 -4.31
C MET A 326 0.26 15.55 -4.57
N LEU A 327 -0.54 14.58 -4.12
CA LEU A 327 -1.97 14.54 -4.42
C LEU A 327 -2.80 14.43 -3.14
N ASP A 328 -3.74 15.36 -2.98
CA ASP A 328 -4.84 15.23 -2.03
C ASP A 328 -6.05 14.61 -2.72
N MET A 329 -6.31 13.33 -2.45
CA MET A 329 -7.45 12.64 -3.07
C MET A 329 -8.80 13.23 -2.65
N SER A 330 -8.88 13.96 -1.54
CA SER A 330 -10.11 14.66 -1.13
C SER A 330 -10.42 15.90 -1.98
N GLN A 331 -9.47 16.35 -2.80
CA GLN A 331 -9.70 17.38 -3.83
C GLN A 331 -10.17 16.79 -5.16
N VAL A 332 -9.96 15.48 -5.37
CA VAL A 332 -10.32 14.77 -6.59
C VAL A 332 -11.64 14.01 -6.44
N LEU A 333 -11.92 13.50 -5.25
CA LEU A 333 -13.10 12.73 -4.89
C LEU A 333 -13.86 13.41 -3.74
N PRO A 334 -15.19 13.24 -3.66
CA PRO A 334 -15.95 13.69 -2.50
C PRO A 334 -15.36 13.18 -1.19
N ALA A 335 -15.46 13.98 -0.12
CA ALA A 335 -14.83 13.68 1.17
C ALA A 335 -15.26 12.33 1.76
N GLU A 336 -16.53 11.94 1.59
CA GLU A 336 -17.07 10.65 2.03
C GLU A 336 -16.49 9.46 1.26
N ARG A 337 -15.88 9.71 0.09
CA ARG A 337 -15.20 8.72 -0.75
C ARG A 337 -13.70 8.64 -0.51
N CYS A 338 -13.19 9.29 0.54
CA CYS A 338 -11.79 9.22 0.94
C CYS A 338 -11.65 8.90 2.43
N TYR A 339 -10.55 8.24 2.78
CA TYR A 339 -10.06 8.21 4.16
C TYR A 339 -9.23 9.47 4.40
N THR A 340 -9.70 10.34 5.29
CA THR A 340 -9.00 11.58 5.69
C THR A 340 -8.48 11.52 7.12
N ASN A 341 -9.03 10.60 7.93
CA ASN A 341 -8.57 10.32 9.28
C ASN A 341 -7.58 9.14 9.25
N PRO A 342 -6.28 9.34 9.51
CA PRO A 342 -5.30 8.25 9.51
C PRO A 342 -5.52 7.21 10.63
N MET A 343 -6.41 7.51 11.58
CA MET A 343 -6.79 6.62 12.68
C MET A 343 -8.00 5.75 12.35
N GLU A 344 -8.68 6.03 11.24
CA GLU A 344 -9.87 5.29 10.83
C GLU A 344 -9.44 4.01 10.11
N PRO A 345 -9.76 2.82 10.65
CA PRO A 345 -9.39 1.58 10.01
C PRO A 345 -10.38 1.17 8.93
N VAL A 346 -9.90 0.37 7.97
CA VAL A 346 -10.74 -0.47 7.11
C VAL A 346 -10.48 -1.94 7.41
N LYS A 347 -11.52 -2.75 7.60
CA LYS A 347 -11.36 -4.21 7.75
C LYS A 347 -10.99 -4.80 6.39
N LEU A 348 -9.86 -5.51 6.31
CA LEU A 348 -9.48 -6.22 5.11
C LEU A 348 -10.31 -7.50 4.98
N ALA A 349 -11.02 -7.63 3.86
CA ALA A 349 -11.70 -8.86 3.46
C ALA A 349 -10.83 -9.68 2.51
N ALA A 350 -10.11 -8.98 1.60
CA ALA A 350 -9.28 -9.61 0.59
C ALA A 350 -7.89 -8.97 0.48
N VAL A 351 -6.91 -9.80 0.15
CA VAL A 351 -5.56 -9.43 -0.28
C VAL A 351 -5.37 -10.03 -1.67
N MET A 352 -5.02 -9.21 -2.64
CA MET A 352 -4.81 -9.63 -4.02
C MET A 352 -3.35 -9.40 -4.40
N LEU A 353 -2.65 -10.47 -4.73
CA LEU A 353 -1.30 -10.42 -5.28
C LEU A 353 -1.43 -10.25 -6.80
N LEU A 354 -1.02 -9.10 -7.30
CA LEU A 354 -1.11 -8.80 -8.73
C LEU A 354 0.10 -9.37 -9.45
N LYS A 355 -0.16 -10.00 -10.59
CA LYS A 355 0.84 -10.37 -11.59
C LYS A 355 0.39 -9.93 -12.97
N ARG A 356 1.34 -9.90 -13.90
CA ARG A 356 1.08 -9.75 -15.32
C ARG A 356 1.94 -10.75 -16.06
N ASN A 357 1.46 -11.99 -16.11
CA ASN A 357 2.14 -13.08 -16.78
C ASN A 357 1.28 -13.60 -17.93
N LYS A 358 1.70 -13.33 -19.17
CA LYS A 358 0.95 -13.73 -20.39
C LYS A 358 1.01 -15.24 -20.65
N HIS A 359 1.94 -15.96 -20.03
CA HIS A 359 2.09 -17.41 -20.16
C HIS A 359 1.25 -18.18 -19.14
N ASP A 360 0.65 -17.48 -18.18
CA ASP A 360 -0.20 -18.07 -17.15
C ASP A 360 -1.68 -17.81 -17.49
N PRO A 361 -2.45 -18.86 -17.83
CA PRO A 361 -3.86 -18.71 -18.19
C PRO A 361 -4.76 -18.45 -16.98
N THR A 362 -4.26 -18.65 -15.75
CA THR A 362 -5.03 -18.37 -14.54
C THR A 362 -5.20 -16.87 -14.37
N VAL A 363 -6.46 -16.44 -14.26
CA VAL A 363 -6.87 -15.04 -14.11
C VAL A 363 -7.06 -14.70 -12.63
N LEU A 364 -7.70 -15.59 -11.88
CA LEU A 364 -7.99 -15.41 -10.45
C LEU A 364 -7.92 -16.75 -9.74
N ALA A 365 -7.21 -16.85 -8.62
CA ALA A 365 -7.25 -18.04 -7.78
C ALA A 365 -7.13 -17.68 -6.29
N GLU A 366 -7.86 -18.37 -5.40
CA GLU A 366 -7.54 -18.31 -3.96
C GLU A 366 -6.20 -19.01 -3.72
N LEU A 367 -5.30 -18.35 -3.02
CA LEU A 367 -3.96 -18.85 -2.76
C LEU A 367 -3.91 -19.62 -1.43
N PRO A 368 -3.49 -20.90 -1.44
CA PRO A 368 -3.06 -21.55 -0.21
C PRO A 368 -1.80 -20.86 0.33
N ILE A 369 -1.51 -21.06 1.62
CA ILE A 369 -0.41 -20.37 2.32
C ILE A 369 0.93 -20.52 1.61
N GLU A 370 1.26 -21.71 1.09
CA GLU A 370 2.53 -21.95 0.41
C GLU A 370 2.66 -21.08 -0.85
N ALA A 371 1.66 -21.11 -1.72
CA ALA A 371 1.65 -20.31 -2.95
C ALA A 371 1.60 -18.80 -2.65
N PHE A 372 0.87 -18.38 -1.61
CA PHE A 372 0.85 -16.99 -1.16
C PHE A 372 2.24 -16.50 -0.75
N MET A 373 2.96 -17.30 0.04
CA MET A 373 4.30 -16.96 0.51
C MET A 373 5.33 -16.96 -0.62
N GLU A 374 5.27 -17.91 -1.54
CA GLU A 374 6.17 -17.95 -2.71
C GLU A 374 5.95 -16.76 -3.65
N ARG A 375 4.70 -16.37 -3.88
CA ARG A 375 4.36 -15.17 -4.68
C ARG A 375 4.88 -13.88 -4.06
N LEU A 376 4.99 -13.82 -2.74
CA LEU A 376 5.60 -12.69 -2.03
C LEU A 376 7.13 -12.73 -2.14
N LEU A 377 7.76 -13.90 -1.92
CA LEU A 377 9.22 -14.08 -2.05
C LEU A 377 9.72 -13.74 -3.45
N VAL A 378 8.94 -14.08 -4.48
CA VAL A 378 9.32 -13.90 -5.89
C VAL A 378 8.28 -13.02 -6.61
N GLY A 379 8.52 -11.71 -6.56
CA GLY A 379 7.82 -10.75 -7.40
C GLY A 379 8.46 -10.68 -8.78
N GLU A 380 7.66 -10.82 -9.85
CA GLU A 380 8.10 -10.67 -11.22
C GLU A 380 7.34 -9.51 -11.88
N THR A 381 8.08 -8.58 -12.47
CA THR A 381 7.54 -7.51 -13.29
C THR A 381 7.14 -8.04 -14.69
N PRO A 382 6.36 -7.29 -15.48
CA PRO A 382 5.97 -7.74 -16.83
C PRO A 382 7.13 -7.99 -17.80
N ASP A 383 8.29 -7.39 -17.57
CA ASP A 383 9.53 -7.56 -18.33
C ASP A 383 10.45 -8.66 -17.76
N GLY A 384 9.99 -9.43 -16.77
CA GLY A 384 10.72 -10.57 -16.20
C GLY A 384 11.76 -10.18 -15.15
N LYS A 385 11.80 -8.93 -14.69
CA LYS A 385 12.69 -8.48 -13.63
C LYS A 385 12.16 -8.93 -12.27
N ARG A 386 13.07 -9.42 -11.41
CA ARG A 386 12.76 -9.79 -10.02
C ARG A 386 12.69 -8.55 -9.12
N GLU A 387 11.64 -8.47 -8.32
CA GLU A 387 11.43 -7.42 -7.31
C GLU A 387 10.82 -8.00 -6.02
N THR A 388 11.14 -7.42 -4.87
CA THR A 388 10.44 -7.70 -3.61
C THR A 388 9.06 -7.04 -3.66
N ALA A 389 8.01 -7.83 -3.91
CA ALA A 389 6.68 -7.32 -4.27
C ALA A 389 5.96 -6.52 -3.17
N TYR A 390 6.38 -6.69 -1.91
CA TYR A 390 5.68 -6.19 -0.74
C TYR A 390 6.45 -5.14 0.06
N ASN A 391 7.76 -4.98 -0.18
CA ASN A 391 8.59 -3.96 0.47
C ASN A 391 9.94 -3.80 -0.26
N ALA A 392 9.96 -3.05 -1.36
CA ALA A 392 11.18 -2.84 -2.16
C ALA A 392 12.24 -1.90 -1.53
N TYR A 393 12.01 -1.42 -0.30
CA TYR A 393 12.82 -0.37 0.33
C TYR A 393 13.31 -0.78 1.73
N ARG A 394 13.77 -2.03 1.86
CA ARG A 394 14.40 -2.62 3.05
C ARG A 394 15.76 -2.01 3.43
N ALA A 395 16.15 -0.90 2.81
CA ALA A 395 17.40 -0.21 3.05
C ALA A 395 18.61 -1.17 3.03
N VAL A 396 19.23 -1.41 4.19
CA VAL A 396 20.50 -2.15 4.33
C VAL A 396 20.36 -3.68 4.28
N ASP A 397 19.17 -4.23 4.55
CA ASP A 397 18.98 -5.69 4.59
C ASP A 397 18.74 -6.29 3.19
N ASP A 398 18.33 -5.46 2.21
CA ASP A 398 17.87 -5.88 0.88
C ASP A 398 18.87 -6.80 0.14
N LEU A 399 20.17 -6.51 0.21
CA LEU A 399 21.19 -7.33 -0.45
C LEU A 399 21.30 -8.74 0.17
N ALA A 400 21.28 -8.83 1.49
CA ALA A 400 21.39 -10.11 2.20
C ALA A 400 20.12 -10.94 2.04
N GLU A 401 18.95 -10.29 2.09
CA GLU A 401 17.66 -10.93 1.87
C GLU A 401 17.56 -11.50 0.44
N ARG A 402 17.89 -10.71 -0.58
CA ARG A 402 17.88 -11.15 -1.98
C ARG A 402 18.86 -12.29 -2.22
N ALA A 403 20.09 -12.19 -1.71
CA ALA A 403 21.09 -13.24 -1.88
C ALA A 403 20.62 -14.58 -1.27
N LEU A 404 19.93 -14.53 -0.12
CA LEU A 404 19.33 -15.72 0.48
C LEU A 404 18.20 -16.26 -0.40
N ILE A 405 17.23 -15.42 -0.79
CA ILE A 405 16.08 -15.82 -1.60
C ILE A 405 16.53 -16.43 -2.93
N ASP A 406 17.47 -15.79 -3.63
CA ASP A 406 18.05 -16.28 -4.90
C ASP A 406 18.72 -17.66 -4.73
N SER A 407 19.39 -17.88 -3.60
CA SER A 407 20.02 -19.17 -3.27
C SER A 407 18.98 -20.27 -3.02
N LEU A 408 17.88 -19.94 -2.34
CA LEU A 408 16.80 -20.88 -2.09
C LEU A 408 16.00 -21.18 -3.36
N GLU A 409 15.74 -20.19 -4.21
CA GLU A 409 15.04 -20.37 -5.50
C GLU A 409 15.80 -21.35 -6.40
N LYS A 410 17.14 -21.24 -6.47
CA LYS A 410 17.99 -22.19 -7.23
C LYS A 410 17.93 -23.63 -6.71
N GLN A 411 17.58 -23.81 -5.44
CA GLN A 411 17.44 -25.13 -4.81
C GLN A 411 16.00 -25.66 -4.88
N ALA A 412 15.02 -24.80 -5.18
CA ALA A 412 13.62 -25.16 -5.18
C ALA A 412 13.32 -26.16 -6.31
N ALA A 413 12.49 -27.15 -5.98
CA ALA A 413 12.02 -28.16 -6.91
C ALA A 413 10.59 -28.57 -6.52
N PRO A 414 9.82 -29.25 -7.40
CA PRO A 414 8.46 -29.68 -7.06
C PRO A 414 8.38 -30.54 -5.79
N SER A 415 9.42 -31.34 -5.48
CA SER A 415 9.50 -32.14 -4.25
C SER A 415 9.90 -31.34 -3.00
N ARG A 416 10.43 -30.13 -3.18
CA ARG A 416 10.88 -29.26 -2.10
C ARG A 416 10.65 -27.79 -2.51
N PRO A 417 9.41 -27.29 -2.34
CA PRO A 417 9.03 -25.94 -2.75
C PRO A 417 9.85 -24.86 -2.05
N LEU A 418 9.88 -23.66 -2.62
CA LEU A 418 10.64 -22.52 -2.13
C LEU A 418 10.22 -22.15 -0.71
N TYR A 419 8.92 -22.14 -0.41
CA TYR A 419 8.48 -21.78 0.94
C TYR A 419 8.92 -22.80 2.00
N HIS A 420 9.00 -24.08 1.64
CA HIS A 420 9.53 -25.11 2.56
C HIS A 420 11.03 -24.91 2.81
N LEU A 421 11.81 -24.58 1.77
CA LEU A 421 13.22 -24.22 1.91
C LEU A 421 13.40 -22.96 2.78
N PHE A 422 12.59 -21.94 2.53
CA PHE A 422 12.56 -20.71 3.30
C PHE A 422 12.26 -20.96 4.78
N GLY A 423 11.29 -21.83 5.07
CA GLY A 423 10.93 -22.23 6.44
C GLY A 423 12.05 -22.93 7.21
N ALA A 424 12.95 -23.64 6.51
CA ALA A 424 14.07 -24.37 7.11
C ALA A 424 15.39 -23.56 7.15
N ALA A 425 15.46 -22.41 6.47
CA ALA A 425 16.67 -21.63 6.36
C ALA A 425 16.91 -20.74 7.59
N SER A 426 18.18 -20.53 7.94
CA SER A 426 18.57 -19.40 8.78
C SER A 426 18.49 -18.13 7.92
N ARG A 427 17.80 -17.11 8.43
CA ARG A 427 17.45 -15.92 7.66
C ARG A 427 17.61 -14.63 8.48
N PRO A 428 17.76 -13.47 7.82
CA PRO A 428 17.72 -12.18 8.49
C PRO A 428 16.43 -12.00 9.32
N ALA A 429 16.55 -11.35 10.48
CA ALA A 429 15.41 -11.12 11.39
C ALA A 429 14.29 -10.32 10.71
N SER A 430 14.62 -9.45 9.77
CA SER A 430 13.69 -8.70 8.94
C SER A 430 12.80 -9.60 8.05
N LEU A 431 13.29 -10.77 7.60
CA LEU A 431 12.46 -11.75 6.90
C LEU A 431 11.57 -12.54 7.86
N ASP A 432 12.06 -12.86 9.07
CA ASP A 432 11.23 -13.46 10.12
C ASP A 432 10.05 -12.55 10.49
N GLU A 433 10.34 -11.25 10.70
CA GLU A 433 9.38 -10.22 11.04
C GLU A 433 8.21 -10.19 10.04
N GLU A 434 8.51 -10.07 8.74
CA GLU A 434 7.45 -9.87 7.77
C GLU A 434 6.76 -11.14 7.30
N PHE A 435 7.48 -12.27 7.18
CA PHE A 435 6.81 -13.51 6.81
C PHE A 435 5.94 -14.07 7.93
N GLU A 436 6.23 -13.76 9.20
CA GLU A 436 5.27 -14.02 10.27
C GLU A 436 4.02 -13.14 10.12
N LEU A 437 4.16 -11.85 9.81
CA LEU A 437 3.00 -10.97 9.63
C LEU A 437 2.20 -11.29 8.36
N PHE A 438 2.82 -11.76 7.27
CA PHE A 438 2.11 -12.32 6.11
C PHE A 438 1.38 -13.62 6.45
N ARG A 439 1.92 -14.44 7.35
CA ARG A 439 1.24 -15.66 7.80
C ARG A 439 -0.02 -15.33 8.57
N VAL A 440 0.05 -14.33 9.45
CA VAL A 440 -1.11 -13.82 10.19
C VAL A 440 -2.10 -13.15 9.24
N MET A 441 -1.63 -12.43 8.21
CA MET A 441 -2.49 -11.88 7.16
C MET A 441 -3.29 -12.95 6.44
N HIS A 442 -2.63 -14.03 6.02
CA HIS A 442 -3.29 -15.14 5.32
C HIS A 442 -4.38 -15.81 6.17
N GLN A 443 -4.20 -15.84 7.49
CA GLN A 443 -5.24 -16.29 8.43
C GLN A 443 -6.39 -15.29 8.57
N ALA A 444 -6.11 -14.01 8.43
CA ALA A 444 -7.04 -12.92 8.75
C ALA A 444 -7.88 -12.42 7.56
N ALA A 445 -7.44 -12.66 6.33
CA ALA A 445 -8.11 -12.21 5.11
C ALA A 445 -8.00 -13.25 3.98
N ARG A 446 -8.93 -13.21 3.02
CA ARG A 446 -8.86 -14.04 1.81
C ARG A 446 -7.69 -13.59 0.95
N CYS A 447 -6.82 -14.51 0.55
CA CYS A 447 -5.67 -14.18 -0.29
C CYS A 447 -5.88 -14.74 -1.69
N TYR A 448 -5.78 -13.89 -2.71
CA TYR A 448 -5.97 -14.25 -4.11
C TYR A 448 -4.75 -13.89 -4.95
N ASP A 449 -4.50 -14.65 -5.99
CA ASP A 449 -3.63 -14.27 -7.10
C ASP A 449 -4.50 -13.67 -8.21
N LEU A 450 -4.09 -12.54 -8.77
CA LEU A 450 -4.83 -11.83 -9.82
C LEU A 450 -3.90 -11.53 -10.99
N ASN A 451 -4.20 -12.09 -12.16
CA ASN A 451 -3.45 -11.85 -13.39
C ASN A 451 -4.11 -10.76 -14.24
N THR A 452 -3.41 -9.65 -14.46
CA THR A 452 -3.94 -8.47 -15.20
C THR A 452 -3.73 -8.58 -16.70
N THR A 453 -3.96 -9.76 -17.27
CA THR A 453 -3.66 -10.15 -18.66
C THR A 453 -4.90 -10.47 -19.48
N LEU A 454 -6.08 -9.97 -19.09
CA LEU A 454 -7.34 -10.21 -19.81
C LEU A 454 -7.33 -9.76 -21.28
N GLU A 455 -6.39 -8.91 -21.71
CA GLU A 455 -6.14 -8.63 -23.13
C GLU A 455 -5.75 -9.87 -23.94
N GLY A 456 -5.36 -10.96 -23.28
CA GLY A 456 -5.09 -12.26 -23.89
C GLY A 456 -6.36 -13.05 -24.26
N ASP A 457 -7.54 -12.67 -23.76
CA ASP A 457 -8.80 -13.27 -24.19
C ASP A 457 -9.18 -12.78 -25.60
N PRO A 458 -9.35 -13.66 -26.61
CA PRO A 458 -9.78 -13.28 -27.96
C PRO A 458 -11.10 -12.52 -28.04
N ALA A 459 -11.97 -12.63 -27.03
CA ALA A 459 -13.24 -11.89 -27.00
C ALA A 459 -13.08 -10.43 -26.53
N VAL A 460 -11.97 -10.09 -25.87
CA VAL A 460 -11.68 -8.75 -25.37
C VAL A 460 -11.11 -7.89 -26.51
N ARG A 461 -11.80 -6.81 -26.84
CA ARG A 461 -11.51 -6.01 -28.05
C ARG A 461 -10.63 -4.80 -27.81
N SER A 462 -10.41 -4.44 -26.55
CA SER A 462 -9.61 -3.27 -26.18
C SER A 462 -9.02 -3.39 -24.78
N LYS A 463 -7.95 -2.63 -24.51
CA LYS A 463 -7.38 -2.47 -23.17
C LYS A 463 -8.41 -1.94 -22.17
N ARG A 464 -9.29 -1.03 -22.59
CA ARG A 464 -10.36 -0.48 -21.73
C ARG A 464 -11.32 -1.58 -21.28
N GLU A 465 -11.74 -2.44 -22.20
CA GLU A 465 -12.59 -3.59 -21.88
C GLU A 465 -11.88 -4.58 -20.95
N ALA A 466 -10.59 -4.84 -21.16
CA ALA A 466 -9.79 -5.70 -20.27
C ALA A 466 -9.74 -5.16 -18.83
N VAL A 467 -9.56 -3.84 -18.67
CA VAL A 467 -9.56 -3.17 -17.37
C VAL A 467 -10.94 -3.24 -16.72
N GLU A 468 -12.01 -2.95 -17.45
CA GLU A 468 -13.40 -3.03 -16.95
C GLU A 468 -13.73 -4.44 -16.43
N ARG A 469 -13.39 -5.48 -17.20
CA ARG A 469 -13.59 -6.88 -16.78
C ARG A 469 -12.74 -7.25 -15.57
N THR A 470 -11.52 -6.72 -15.46
CA THR A 470 -10.65 -6.92 -14.29
C THR A 470 -11.29 -6.26 -13.06
N MET A 471 -11.84 -5.04 -13.19
CA MET A 471 -12.48 -4.35 -12.06
C MET A 471 -13.75 -5.08 -11.61
N ALA A 472 -14.55 -5.58 -12.54
CA ALA A 472 -15.72 -6.39 -12.23
C ALA A 472 -15.36 -7.70 -11.52
N LEU A 473 -14.27 -8.35 -11.93
CA LEU A 473 -13.74 -9.53 -11.26
C LEU A 473 -13.29 -9.20 -9.82
N ILE A 474 -12.55 -8.11 -9.60
CA ILE A 474 -12.15 -7.65 -8.27
C ILE A 474 -13.39 -7.34 -7.41
N ALA A 475 -14.31 -6.55 -7.94
CA ALA A 475 -15.50 -6.07 -7.25
C ALA A 475 -16.41 -7.24 -6.82
N ARG A 476 -16.65 -8.20 -7.72
CA ARG A 476 -17.42 -9.42 -7.42
C ARG A 476 -16.71 -10.29 -6.38
N THR A 477 -15.40 -10.50 -6.54
CA THR A 477 -14.60 -11.29 -5.60
C THR A 477 -14.66 -10.70 -4.18
N LEU A 478 -14.62 -9.37 -4.07
CA LEU A 478 -14.74 -8.67 -2.78
C LEU A 478 -16.15 -8.77 -2.18
N ASP A 479 -17.19 -8.73 -3.02
CA ASP A 479 -18.57 -8.90 -2.57
C ASP A 479 -18.85 -10.32 -2.06
N GLU A 480 -18.35 -11.34 -2.75
CA GLU A 480 -18.64 -12.75 -2.49
C GLU A 480 -17.64 -13.46 -1.57
N GLU A 481 -16.39 -12.98 -1.49
CA GLU A 481 -15.27 -13.62 -0.77
C GLU A 481 -15.16 -15.14 -1.02
N PRO A 482 -15.15 -15.57 -2.30
CA PRO A 482 -15.28 -16.98 -2.65
C PRO A 482 -14.08 -17.80 -2.15
N ARG A 483 -14.35 -19.04 -1.72
CA ARG A 483 -13.34 -20.03 -1.35
C ARG A 483 -13.11 -21.03 -2.48
N GLY A 484 -11.87 -21.47 -2.65
CA GLY A 484 -11.46 -22.45 -3.65
C GLY A 484 -11.64 -21.98 -5.09
N ILE A 485 -11.84 -20.67 -5.31
CA ILE A 485 -12.00 -20.13 -6.66
C ILE A 485 -10.71 -20.32 -7.45
N SER A 486 -10.85 -20.73 -8.70
CA SER A 486 -9.78 -20.83 -9.68
C SER A 486 -10.39 -20.60 -11.04
N LEU A 487 -10.12 -19.45 -11.63
CA LEU A 487 -10.62 -19.02 -12.93
C LEU A 487 -9.46 -18.86 -13.89
N SER A 488 -9.72 -19.19 -15.15
CA SER A 488 -8.80 -19.06 -16.28
C SER A 488 -9.38 -18.15 -17.35
N LEU A 489 -8.59 -17.83 -18.38
CA LEU A 489 -9.07 -17.12 -19.57
C LEU A 489 -10.28 -17.80 -20.25
N ASP A 490 -10.44 -19.12 -20.06
CA ASP A 490 -11.51 -19.89 -20.69
C ASP A 490 -12.87 -19.72 -19.96
N ASP A 491 -12.86 -19.55 -18.63
CA ASP A 491 -14.07 -19.63 -17.80
C ASP A 491 -14.41 -18.36 -17.01
N TYR A 492 -13.49 -17.39 -16.88
CA TYR A 492 -13.70 -16.21 -16.02
C TYR A 492 -14.92 -15.38 -16.45
N ARG A 493 -15.29 -15.38 -17.74
CA ARG A 493 -16.47 -14.66 -18.25
C ARG A 493 -17.76 -15.10 -17.58
N SER A 494 -17.92 -16.39 -17.28
CA SER A 494 -19.07 -16.91 -16.55
C SER A 494 -19.19 -16.32 -15.14
N TYR A 495 -18.05 -15.92 -14.56
CA TYR A 495 -17.96 -15.25 -13.28
C TYR A 495 -18.15 -13.73 -13.40
N VAL A 496 -17.77 -13.10 -14.50
CA VAL A 496 -17.83 -11.63 -14.60
C VAL A 496 -19.13 -11.11 -15.24
N GLU A 497 -19.64 -11.79 -16.27
CA GLU A 497 -20.79 -11.31 -17.06
C GLU A 497 -22.07 -11.12 -16.25
N PRO A 498 -22.48 -12.03 -15.35
CA PRO A 498 -23.67 -11.80 -14.53
C PRO A 498 -23.55 -10.56 -13.64
N TYR A 499 -22.34 -10.25 -13.18
CA TYR A 499 -22.07 -9.09 -12.33
C TYR A 499 -22.13 -7.79 -13.13
N LEU A 500 -21.55 -7.77 -14.34
CA LEU A 500 -21.67 -6.63 -15.25
C LEU A 500 -23.12 -6.36 -15.65
N LEU A 501 -23.90 -7.40 -15.97
CA LEU A 501 -25.32 -7.25 -16.32
C LEU A 501 -26.19 -6.85 -15.13
N GLY A 502 -25.83 -7.28 -13.92
CA GLY A 502 -26.52 -6.93 -12.67
C GLY A 502 -26.19 -5.54 -12.15
N ALA A 503 -24.98 -5.02 -12.42
CA ALA A 503 -24.55 -3.68 -12.03
C ALA A 503 -25.20 -2.55 -12.86
N VAL A 504 -25.81 -2.89 -14.00
CA VAL A 504 -26.55 -1.97 -14.89
C VAL A 504 -28.03 -1.82 -14.47
N ARG A 505 -28.45 -2.42 -13.34
CA ARG A 505 -29.82 -2.33 -12.81
C ARG A 505 -29.92 -1.58 -11.48
#